data_AF-A0A6I2GGK6-F1
#
_entry.id   AF-A0A6I2GGK6-F1
#
_cell.length_a   1.000
_cell.length_b   1.000
_cell.length_c   1.000
_cell.angle_alpha   90.00
_cell.angle_beta   90.00
_cell.angle_gamma   90.00
#
_symmetry.space_group_name_H-M   'P 1'
#
loop_
_entity.id
_entity.type
_entity.pdbx_description
1 polymer ?
#
loop_
_entity_poly.entity_id
_entity_poly.type
_entity_poly.pdbx_seq_one_letter_code
_entity_poly.pdbx_strand_id
1 'polypeptide(L)'
;MRLFHTFAEDSARFDEDNLVSVAGLVPVMTLAEQTGLTSLLSEKVEIGSPRIKSGSANSAPKLATLIAGMCAGADSIGDIDLLRSGGCGELFAGVYAPSTVGTLLREFTFGHAKQLESVLRAHLLALSSRVDLLPGLATRVFVDIDSL
;
A
#
# COMPACT_ATOMS: atom_id res chain seq x y z
N MET A 1 35.21 5.61 20.76
CA MET A 1 34.33 5.06 21.81
C MET A 1 33.29 4.18 21.13
N ARG A 2 33.42 2.84 21.24
CA ARG A 2 32.45 1.87 20.71
C ARG A 2 31.47 1.56 21.85
N LEU A 3 30.20 1.92 21.69
CA LEU A 3 29.15 1.55 22.64
C LEU A 3 28.73 0.10 22.36
N PHE A 4 28.75 -0.76 23.38
CA PHE A 4 28.42 -2.19 23.32
C PHE A 4 26.94 -2.49 23.58
N HIS A 5 26.07 -1.49 23.44
CA HIS A 5 24.63 -1.68 23.63
C HIS A 5 23.96 -1.84 22.27
N THR A 6 23.44 -3.05 22.01
CA THR A 6 22.38 -3.23 21.01
C THR A 6 21.10 -2.74 21.66
N PHE A 7 20.53 -1.65 21.14
CA PHE A 7 19.20 -1.20 21.51
C PHE A 7 18.21 -2.35 21.27
N ALA A 8 17.51 -2.79 22.32
CA ALA A 8 16.40 -3.72 22.16
C ALA A 8 15.29 -3.03 21.36
N GLU A 9 14.46 -3.77 20.62
CA GLU A 9 13.35 -3.22 19.82
C GLU A 9 12.40 -2.34 20.67
N ASP A 10 12.33 -2.57 21.98
CA ASP A 10 11.55 -1.79 22.96
C ASP A 10 12.25 -0.55 23.56
N SER A 11 13.47 -0.25 23.16
CA SER A 11 14.29 0.79 23.83
C SER A 11 13.91 2.23 23.48
N ALA A 12 13.15 2.43 22.42
CA ALA A 12 12.53 3.70 22.08
C ALA A 12 11.02 3.51 22.04
N ARG A 13 10.31 4.18 22.95
CA ARG A 13 8.86 4.26 22.96
C ARG A 13 8.47 5.72 22.90
N PHE A 14 7.46 6.01 22.09
CA PHE A 14 6.82 7.31 22.14
C PHE A 14 6.04 7.40 23.45
N ASP A 15 6.21 8.49 24.18
CA ASP A 15 5.53 8.80 25.43
C ASP A 15 4.18 9.52 25.21
N GLU A 16 3.95 9.99 23.97
CA GLU A 16 2.71 10.61 23.51
C GLU A 16 1.91 9.65 22.64
N ASP A 17 0.73 9.25 23.13
CA ASP A 17 -0.18 8.30 22.46
C ASP A 17 -0.74 8.87 21.14
N ASN A 18 -0.80 10.20 20.99
CA ASN A 18 -1.27 10.86 19.76
C ASN A 18 -0.18 11.03 18.69
N LEU A 19 1.05 10.60 18.94
CA LEU A 19 2.11 10.78 17.97
C LEU A 19 1.93 9.83 16.78
N VAL A 20 1.86 10.42 15.58
CA VAL A 20 1.71 9.70 14.32
C VAL A 20 2.88 10.02 13.41
N SER A 21 3.68 8.99 13.10
CA SER A 21 4.87 9.10 12.23
C SER A 21 4.53 9.35 10.76
N VAL A 22 3.31 9.00 10.33
CA VAL A 22 2.88 9.01 8.92
C VAL A 22 1.55 9.75 8.70
N ALA A 23 1.31 10.85 9.41
CA ALA A 23 0.07 11.63 9.27
C ALA A 23 -0.18 12.11 7.81
N GLY A 24 0.87 12.31 7.01
CA GLY A 24 0.78 12.64 5.59
C GLY A 24 0.15 11.54 4.72
N LEU A 25 0.03 10.31 5.23
CA LEU A 25 -0.65 9.20 4.56
C LEU A 25 -2.18 9.38 4.54
N VAL A 26 -2.75 10.16 5.47
CA VAL A 26 -4.20 10.42 5.54
C VAL A 26 -4.72 10.98 4.21
N PRO A 27 -4.23 12.12 3.68
CA PRO A 27 -4.73 12.64 2.41
C PRO A 27 -4.48 11.71 1.22
N VAL A 28 -3.40 10.91 1.24
CA VAL A 28 -3.09 9.92 0.18
C VAL A 28 -4.15 8.82 0.17
N MET A 29 -4.46 8.25 1.33
CA MET A 29 -5.46 7.18 1.43
C MET A 29 -6.88 7.70 1.24
N THR A 30 -7.17 8.95 1.63
CA THR A 30 -8.43 9.62 1.27
C THR A 30 -8.59 9.76 -0.24
N LEU A 31 -7.53 10.15 -0.98
CA LEU A 31 -7.58 10.20 -2.44
C LEU A 31 -7.80 8.81 -3.03
N ALA A 32 -7.11 7.79 -2.51
CA ALA A 32 -7.27 6.40 -2.95
C ALA A 32 -8.70 5.87 -2.75
N GLU A 33 -9.34 6.23 -1.63
CA GLU A 33 -10.74 5.90 -1.36
C GLU A 33 -11.69 6.63 -2.32
N GLN A 34 -11.53 7.95 -2.49
CA GLN A 34 -12.35 8.75 -3.41
C GLN A 34 -12.24 8.29 -4.87
N THR A 35 -11.13 7.66 -5.23
CA THR A 35 -10.88 7.12 -6.57
C THR A 35 -11.12 5.62 -6.67
N GLY A 36 -11.67 5.01 -5.61
CA GLY A 36 -12.19 3.64 -5.62
C GLY A 36 -11.13 2.54 -5.62
N LEU A 37 -9.90 2.80 -5.16
CA LEU A 37 -8.80 1.81 -5.16
C LEU A 37 -9.21 0.47 -4.53
N THR A 38 -9.77 0.49 -3.32
CA THR A 38 -10.16 -0.74 -2.61
C THR A 38 -11.29 -1.50 -3.33
N SER A 39 -12.21 -0.79 -3.97
CA SER A 39 -13.26 -1.39 -4.81
C SER A 39 -12.66 -2.05 -6.05
N LEU A 40 -11.73 -1.38 -6.73
CA LEU A 40 -11.03 -1.93 -7.89
C LEU A 40 -10.20 -3.17 -7.52
N LEU A 41 -9.51 -3.14 -6.38
CA LEU A 41 -8.80 -4.31 -5.85
C LEU A 41 -9.76 -5.48 -5.60
N SER A 42 -10.93 -5.22 -5.02
CA SER A 42 -11.94 -6.24 -4.74
C SER A 42 -12.55 -6.83 -6.02
N GLU A 43 -12.75 -6.00 -7.04
CA GLU A 43 -13.37 -6.40 -8.31
C GLU A 43 -12.40 -7.19 -9.20
N LYS A 44 -11.12 -6.82 -9.22
CA LYS A 44 -10.18 -7.28 -10.26
C LYS A 44 -9.15 -8.28 -9.77
N VAL A 45 -8.93 -8.40 -8.45
CA VAL A 45 -7.94 -9.33 -7.88
C VAL A 45 -8.65 -10.52 -7.28
N GLU A 46 -8.50 -11.67 -7.93
CA GLU A 46 -9.13 -12.92 -7.52
C GLU A 46 -8.08 -14.03 -7.42
N ILE A 47 -8.08 -14.72 -6.28
CA ILE A 47 -7.26 -15.90 -6.00
C ILE A 47 -8.21 -17.09 -5.87
N GLY A 48 -8.51 -17.74 -6.99
CA GLY A 48 -9.51 -18.81 -7.05
C GLY A 48 -9.10 -20.10 -6.31
N SER A 49 -7.80 -20.39 -6.26
CA SER A 49 -7.25 -21.62 -5.63
C SER A 49 -6.12 -21.29 -4.66
N PRO A 50 -6.43 -20.77 -3.46
CA PRO A 50 -5.40 -20.42 -2.49
C PRO A 50 -4.79 -21.69 -1.86
N ARG A 51 -3.47 -21.70 -1.59
CA ARG A 51 -2.81 -22.83 -0.90
C ARG A 51 -3.25 -22.93 0.55
N ILE A 52 -3.58 -21.82 1.19
CA ILE A 52 -4.26 -21.81 2.49
C ILE A 52 -5.48 -20.89 2.48
N LYS A 53 -6.53 -21.24 3.23
CA LYS A 53 -7.80 -20.50 3.24
C LYS A 53 -7.66 -19.01 3.57
N SER A 54 -6.75 -18.66 4.49
CA SER A 54 -6.48 -17.26 4.87
C SER A 54 -5.69 -16.48 3.81
N GLY A 55 -5.12 -17.17 2.81
CA GLY A 55 -4.34 -16.61 1.72
C GLY A 55 -5.15 -15.72 0.78
N SER A 56 -6.45 -15.98 0.59
CA SER A 56 -7.33 -15.15 -0.26
C SER A 56 -8.34 -14.32 0.53
N ALA A 57 -8.51 -14.58 1.83
CA ALA A 57 -9.46 -13.84 2.66
C ALA A 57 -9.07 -12.35 2.75
N ASN A 58 -10.05 -11.46 2.60
CA ASN A 58 -9.87 -10.01 2.72
C ASN A 58 -8.69 -9.47 1.87
N SER A 59 -8.57 -9.94 0.62
CA SER A 59 -7.47 -9.58 -0.29
C SER A 59 -7.35 -8.07 -0.49
N ALA A 60 -8.46 -7.39 -0.78
CA ALA A 60 -8.47 -5.96 -1.05
C ALA A 60 -7.93 -5.10 0.10
N PRO A 61 -8.41 -5.19 1.36
CA PRO A 61 -7.88 -4.36 2.44
C PRO A 61 -6.46 -4.78 2.87
N LYS A 62 -6.03 -6.03 2.65
CA LYS A 62 -4.62 -6.43 2.82
C LYS A 62 -3.71 -5.80 1.76
N LEU A 63 -4.16 -5.71 0.50
CA LEU A 63 -3.44 -5.01 -0.57
C LEU A 63 -3.42 -3.50 -0.34
N ALA A 64 -4.53 -2.92 0.13
CA ALA A 64 -4.56 -1.52 0.53
C ALA A 64 -3.58 -1.22 1.68
N THR A 65 -3.47 -2.13 2.67
CA THR A 65 -2.45 -2.06 3.73
C THR A 65 -1.03 -2.05 3.15
N LEU A 66 -0.74 -2.95 2.19
CA LEU A 66 0.57 -3.00 1.53
C LEU A 66 0.90 -1.69 0.81
N ILE A 67 -0.04 -1.18 0.00
CA ILE A 67 0.13 0.07 -0.75
C ILE A 67 0.33 1.25 0.21
N ALA A 68 -0.45 1.31 1.28
CA ALA A 68 -0.33 2.31 2.33
C ALA A 68 1.07 2.27 2.98
N GLY A 69 1.60 1.07 3.24
CA GLY A 69 2.94 0.87 3.79
C GLY A 69 4.01 1.38 2.82
N MET A 70 3.90 1.04 1.53
CA MET A 70 4.82 1.53 0.50
C MET A 70 4.79 3.06 0.40
N CYS A 71 3.61 3.68 0.44
CA CYS A 71 3.47 5.14 0.45
C CYS A 71 4.10 5.78 1.70
N ALA A 72 4.14 5.05 2.81
CA ALA A 72 4.79 5.46 4.05
C ALA A 72 6.31 5.17 4.11
N GLY A 73 6.89 4.61 3.04
CA GLY A 73 8.32 4.28 2.97
C GLY A 73 8.70 2.88 3.46
N ALA A 74 7.75 1.94 3.50
CA ALA A 74 8.07 0.54 3.76
C ALA A 74 8.85 -0.08 2.59
N ASP A 75 10.11 -0.44 2.84
CA ASP A 75 10.98 -1.11 1.87
C ASP A 75 10.97 -2.64 2.03
N SER A 76 10.47 -3.13 3.17
CA SER A 76 10.30 -4.53 3.49
C SER A 76 8.89 -4.83 3.99
N ILE A 77 8.50 -6.11 3.97
CA ILE A 77 7.20 -6.53 4.52
C ILE A 77 7.07 -6.21 6.01
N GLY A 78 8.19 -6.25 6.75
CA GLY A 78 8.22 -5.94 8.18
C GLY A 78 7.89 -4.48 8.46
N ASP A 79 8.32 -3.58 7.58
CA ASP A 79 8.12 -2.14 7.75
C ASP A 79 6.64 -1.74 7.71
N ILE A 80 5.74 -2.57 7.15
CA ILE A 80 4.29 -2.33 7.20
C ILE A 80 3.79 -2.14 8.64
N ASP A 81 4.47 -2.72 9.65
CA ASP A 81 4.08 -2.53 11.05
C ASP A 81 4.18 -1.07 11.52
N LEU A 82 4.89 -0.20 10.78
CA LEU A 82 4.88 1.25 10.98
C LEU A 82 3.44 1.81 10.97
N LEU A 83 2.53 1.24 10.15
CA LEU A 83 1.13 1.66 10.06
C LEU A 83 0.31 1.29 11.32
N ARG A 84 0.88 0.46 12.19
CA ARG A 84 0.29 -0.02 13.45
C ARG A 84 1.01 0.56 14.67
N SER A 85 1.96 1.48 14.45
CA SER A 85 2.77 2.11 15.50
C SER A 85 2.16 3.43 15.99
N GLY A 86 2.38 3.76 17.27
CA GLY A 86 1.89 4.99 17.89
C GLY A 86 0.39 5.23 17.68
N GLY A 87 0.01 6.48 17.42
CA GLY A 87 -1.38 6.89 17.19
C GLY A 87 -1.96 6.48 15.83
N CYS A 88 -1.27 5.69 15.00
CA CYS A 88 -1.77 5.32 13.67
C CYS A 88 -3.09 4.53 13.73
N GLY A 89 -3.33 3.80 14.82
CA GLY A 89 -4.59 3.06 15.04
C GLY A 89 -5.83 3.94 15.13
N GLU A 90 -5.69 5.21 15.51
CA GLU A 90 -6.79 6.18 15.54
C GLU A 90 -7.11 6.75 14.14
N LEU A 91 -6.12 6.76 13.23
CA LEU A 91 -6.26 7.32 11.89
C LEU A 91 -6.66 6.27 10.85
N PHE A 92 -6.19 5.04 10.98
CA PHE A 92 -6.34 4.00 9.97
C PHE A 92 -7.00 2.75 10.55
N ALA A 93 -8.24 2.50 10.12
CA ALA A 93 -8.92 1.23 10.37
C ALA A 93 -8.53 0.18 9.31
N GLY A 94 -8.59 -1.10 9.69
CA GLY A 94 -8.39 -2.20 8.74
C GLY A 94 -6.95 -2.43 8.28
N VAL A 95 -5.97 -1.98 9.07
CA VAL A 95 -4.53 -2.22 8.83
C VAL A 95 -4.14 -3.62 9.29
N TYR A 96 -3.54 -4.39 8.38
CA TYR A 96 -3.11 -5.77 8.65
C TYR A 96 -1.64 -5.87 9.07
N ALA A 97 -1.34 -6.86 9.93
CA ALA A 97 0.03 -7.17 10.32
C ALA A 97 0.88 -7.63 9.11
N PRO A 98 2.21 -7.41 9.13
CA PRO A 98 3.15 -7.93 8.13
C PRO A 98 2.93 -9.40 7.76
N SER A 99 2.72 -10.26 8.75
CA SER A 99 2.49 -11.70 8.55
C SER A 99 1.19 -12.00 7.78
N THR A 100 0.17 -11.17 7.97
CA THR A 100 -1.14 -11.33 7.33
C THR A 100 -1.10 -10.86 5.88
N VAL A 101 -0.41 -9.77 5.60
CA VAL A 101 -0.13 -9.31 4.22
C VAL A 101 0.77 -10.32 3.50
N GLY A 102 1.85 -10.76 4.15
CA GLY A 102 2.74 -11.78 3.60
C GLY A 102 2.04 -13.12 3.34
N THR A 103 1.02 -13.48 4.12
CA THR A 103 0.19 -14.67 3.85
C THR A 103 -0.53 -14.56 2.50
N LEU A 104 -1.12 -13.39 2.22
CA LEU A 104 -1.74 -13.10 0.92
C LEU A 104 -0.70 -13.11 -0.20
N LEU A 105 0.41 -12.39 -0.03
CA LEU A 105 1.42 -12.24 -1.08
C LEU A 105 2.06 -13.56 -1.51
N ARG A 106 2.14 -14.55 -0.60
CA ARG A 106 2.65 -15.87 -0.99
C ARG A 106 1.75 -16.53 -2.03
N GLU A 107 0.45 -16.25 -2.08
CA GLU A 107 -0.48 -16.82 -3.07
C GLU A 107 -0.34 -16.20 -4.47
N PHE A 108 0.41 -15.10 -4.60
CA PHE A 108 0.56 -14.41 -5.87
C PHE A 108 1.38 -15.24 -6.85
N THR A 109 1.02 -15.08 -8.12
CA THR A 109 1.67 -15.66 -9.30
C THR A 109 1.71 -14.58 -10.37
N PHE A 110 2.32 -14.87 -11.52
CA PHE A 110 2.37 -13.92 -12.64
C PHE A 110 0.97 -13.43 -13.08
N GLY A 111 -0.06 -14.30 -13.05
CA GLY A 111 -1.43 -13.92 -13.40
C GLY A 111 -2.02 -12.85 -12.48
N HIS A 112 -1.70 -12.91 -11.18
CA HIS A 112 -2.15 -11.91 -10.21
C HIS A 112 -1.43 -10.56 -10.40
N ALA A 113 -0.19 -10.56 -10.88
CA ALA A 113 0.48 -9.30 -11.28
C ALA A 113 -0.28 -8.63 -12.45
N LYS A 114 -0.79 -9.39 -13.41
CA LYS A 114 -1.65 -8.86 -14.49
C LYS A 114 -3.00 -8.34 -14.00
N GLN A 115 -3.59 -8.97 -12.98
CA GLN A 115 -4.77 -8.43 -12.31
C GLN A 115 -4.47 -7.08 -11.64
N LEU A 116 -3.34 -6.95 -10.95
CA LEU A 116 -2.90 -5.67 -10.37
C LEU A 116 -2.60 -4.61 -11.44
N GLU A 117 -2.02 -4.99 -12.59
CA GLU A 117 -1.88 -4.06 -13.74
C GLU A 117 -3.24 -3.54 -14.23
N SER A 118 -4.28 -4.38 -14.20
CA SER A 118 -5.65 -3.98 -14.55
C SER A 118 -6.21 -2.98 -13.54
N VAL A 119 -5.95 -3.19 -12.24
CA VAL A 119 -6.29 -2.23 -11.17
C VAL A 119 -5.56 -0.91 -11.40
N LEU A 120 -4.25 -0.94 -11.64
CA LEU A 120 -3.44 0.26 -11.88
C LEU A 120 -3.98 1.09 -13.04
N ARG A 121 -4.31 0.45 -14.16
CA ARG A 121 -4.89 1.14 -15.34
C ARG A 121 -6.21 1.82 -15.02
N ALA A 122 -7.13 1.10 -14.38
CA ALA A 122 -8.43 1.66 -14.02
C ALA A 122 -8.30 2.78 -12.98
N HIS A 123 -7.42 2.61 -11.99
CA HIS A 123 -7.19 3.58 -10.92
C HIS A 123 -6.52 4.85 -11.45
N LEU A 124 -5.56 4.74 -12.39
CA LEU A 124 -4.95 5.89 -13.04
C LEU A 124 -5.97 6.76 -13.80
N LEU A 125 -6.94 6.14 -14.48
CA LEU A 125 -8.03 6.87 -15.12
C LEU A 125 -8.92 7.58 -14.09
N ALA A 126 -9.24 6.91 -12.97
CA ALA A 126 -10.02 7.51 -11.88
C ALA A 126 -9.27 8.65 -11.18
N LEU A 127 -7.95 8.53 -11.03
CA LEU A 127 -7.11 9.61 -10.51
C LEU A 127 -7.08 10.80 -11.47
N SER A 128 -6.88 10.55 -12.77
CA SER A 128 -6.82 11.60 -13.80
C SER A 128 -8.14 12.36 -13.96
N SER A 129 -9.27 11.74 -13.63
CA SER A 129 -10.57 12.44 -13.61
C SER A 129 -10.80 13.26 -12.33
N ARG A 130 -10.07 12.95 -11.25
CA ARG A 130 -10.22 13.57 -9.93
C ARG A 130 -9.23 14.72 -9.71
N VAL A 131 -8.01 14.59 -10.22
CA VAL A 131 -6.94 15.58 -10.08
C VAL A 131 -6.26 15.80 -11.44
N ASP A 132 -5.71 17.00 -11.65
CA ASP A 132 -5.00 17.35 -12.89
C ASP A 132 -3.63 16.67 -12.95
N LEU A 133 -3.61 15.37 -13.24
CA LEU A 133 -2.38 14.58 -13.40
C LEU A 133 -1.68 14.82 -14.74
N LEU A 134 -2.39 15.33 -15.73
CA LEU A 134 -1.91 15.49 -17.10
C LEU A 134 -2.09 16.95 -17.55
N PRO A 135 -1.45 17.91 -16.86
CA PRO A 135 -1.49 19.29 -17.30
C PRO A 135 -0.89 19.37 -18.71
N GLY A 136 -1.66 19.92 -19.65
CA GLY A 136 -1.27 19.96 -21.05
C GLY A 136 -1.55 18.66 -21.84
N LEU A 137 -2.50 17.81 -21.40
CA LEU A 137 -2.96 16.64 -22.17
C LEU A 137 -3.41 17.00 -23.61
N ALA A 138 -3.88 18.23 -23.81
CA ALA A 138 -4.23 18.76 -25.13
C ALA A 138 -3.02 19.10 -26.01
N THR A 139 -1.81 19.10 -25.44
CA THR A 139 -0.56 19.44 -26.11
C THR A 139 0.14 18.17 -26.58
N ARG A 140 0.52 18.14 -27.86
CA ARG A 140 1.29 17.01 -28.41
C ARG A 140 2.70 16.99 -27.84
N VAL A 141 3.12 15.83 -27.34
CA VAL A 141 4.51 15.53 -26.96
C VAL A 141 5.05 14.44 -27.87
N PHE A 142 6.34 14.55 -28.23
CA PHE A 142 7.09 13.49 -28.89
C PHE A 142 7.84 12.71 -27.81
N VAL A 143 7.60 11.40 -27.73
CA VAL A 143 8.33 10.49 -26.87
C VAL A 143 9.27 9.70 -27.76
N ASP A 144 10.56 9.96 -27.65
CA ASP A 144 11.57 9.14 -28.31
C ASP A 144 11.77 7.87 -27.48
N ILE A 145 11.67 6.71 -28.12
CA ILE A 145 11.86 5.42 -27.47
C ILE A 145 13.06 4.77 -28.13
N ASP A 146 14.23 4.99 -27.53
CA ASP A 146 15.44 4.30 -27.93
C ASP A 146 15.38 2.83 -27.47
N SER A 147 15.70 1.91 -28.38
CA SER A 147 16.07 0.55 -28.00
C SER A 147 17.52 0.54 -27.52
N LEU A 148 17.76 0.06 -26.30
CA LEU A 148 19.10 -0.30 -25.80
C LEU A 148 19.64 -1.56 -26.50
#